data_AF-A0A840DRN6-F1
#
_entry.id   AF-A0A840DRN6-F1
#
_cell.length_a   1.000
_cell.length_b   1.000
_cell.length_c   1.000
_cell.angle_alpha   90.00
_cell.angle_beta   90.00
_cell.angle_gamma   90.00
#
_symmetry.space_group_name_H-M   'P 1'
#
loop_
_entity.id
_entity.type
_entity.pdbx_description
1 polymer ?
#
loop_
_entity_poly.entity_id
_entity_poly.type
_entity_poly.pdbx_seq_one_letter_code
_entity_poly.pdbx_strand_id
1 'polypeptide(L)'
;MVPFLLKKANIAKSSYNKSVAQIILRWDLQHGVVTIPKTTKEHRMIENASIFDFSLTEEEMERINRLNKNERVGPDPDHFDF
;
A
#
# COMPACT_ATOMS: atom_id res chain seq x y z
N MET A 1 3.43 -3.43 9.17
CA MET A 1 2.42 -2.97 8.18
C MET A 1 2.97 -1.71 7.49
N VAL A 2 3.63 -1.90 6.34
CA VAL A 2 4.29 -0.87 5.52
C VAL A 2 3.37 0.26 4.96
N PRO A 3 2.04 0.09 4.76
CA PRO A 3 1.17 1.09 4.13
C PRO A 3 1.20 2.52 4.69
N PHE A 4 1.51 2.71 5.98
CA PHE A 4 1.51 4.05 6.58
C PHE A 4 2.73 4.90 6.18
N LEU A 5 3.87 4.26 5.95
CA LEU A 5 5.15 4.97 5.73
C LEU A 5 5.28 5.52 4.30
N LEU A 6 4.54 4.95 3.35
CA LEU A 6 4.53 5.39 1.96
C LEU A 6 3.81 6.73 1.74
N LYS A 7 2.88 7.13 2.63
CA LYS A 7 2.29 8.49 2.56
C LYS A 7 3.35 9.60 2.69
N LYS A 8 4.49 9.32 3.32
CA LYS A 8 5.62 10.25 3.41
C LYS A 8 6.66 10.06 2.30
N ALA A 9 6.66 8.92 1.63
CA ALA A 9 7.68 8.58 0.65
C ALA A 9 7.15 8.82 -0.77
N ASN A 10 7.57 9.93 -1.40
CA ASN A 10 7.25 10.32 -2.79
C ASN A 10 7.86 9.37 -3.85
N ILE A 11 8.05 8.09 -3.53
CA ILE A 11 8.99 7.19 -4.23
C ILE A 11 8.49 6.75 -5.61
N ALA A 12 7.18 6.66 -5.85
CA ALA A 12 6.64 6.05 -7.06
C ALA A 12 5.60 6.90 -7.83
N LYS A 13 5.28 8.11 -7.36
CA LYS A 13 4.21 8.93 -7.97
C LYS A 13 4.55 9.36 -9.41
N SER A 14 5.83 9.54 -9.73
CA SER A 14 6.26 10.10 -11.02
C SER A 14 6.22 9.11 -12.19
N SER A 15 6.53 7.83 -11.96
CA SER A 15 6.75 6.88 -13.07
C SER A 15 5.46 6.36 -13.69
N TYR A 16 4.41 6.18 -12.89
CA TYR A 16 3.16 5.55 -13.34
C TYR A 16 1.97 6.51 -13.43
N ASN A 17 2.12 7.77 -13.01
CA ASN A 17 1.01 8.71 -12.82
C ASN A 17 -0.13 8.14 -11.95
N LYS A 18 0.24 7.31 -10.97
CA LYS A 18 -0.67 6.65 -10.01
C LYS A 18 -0.55 7.29 -8.65
N SER A 19 -1.62 7.24 -7.86
CA SER A 19 -1.58 7.72 -6.49
C SER A 19 -0.81 6.77 -5.58
N VAL A 20 -0.32 7.28 -4.45
CA VAL A 20 0.41 6.46 -3.47
C VAL A 20 -0.45 5.29 -2.98
N ALA A 21 -1.77 5.48 -2.86
CA ALA A 21 -2.69 4.40 -2.48
C ALA A 21 -2.69 3.27 -3.53
N GLN A 22 -2.74 3.61 -4.82
CA GLN A 22 -2.69 2.62 -5.91
C GLN A 22 -1.36 1.86 -5.92
N ILE A 23 -0.24 2.54 -5.67
CA ILE A 23 1.08 1.89 -5.56
C ILE A 23 1.10 0.88 -4.39
N ILE A 24 0.58 1.25 -3.22
CA ILE A 24 0.50 0.35 -2.05
C ILE A 24 -0.36 -0.88 -2.37
N LEU A 25 -1.53 -0.68 -2.96
CA LEU A 25 -2.43 -1.79 -3.28
C LEU A 25 -1.84 -2.71 -4.33
N ARG A 26 -1.10 -2.16 -5.29
CA ARG A 26 -0.36 -2.96 -6.28
C ARG A 26 0.77 -3.76 -5.62
N TRP A 27 1.47 -3.17 -4.66
CA TRP A 27 2.52 -3.83 -3.89
C TRP A 27 1.98 -5.00 -3.06
N ASP A 28 0.83 -4.84 -2.40
CA ASP A 28 0.14 -5.92 -1.67
C ASP A 28 -0.18 -7.08 -2.63
N LEU A 29 -0.79 -6.75 -3.78
CA LEU A 29 -1.21 -7.72 -4.78
C LEU A 29 -0.02 -8.51 -5.35
N GLN A 30 1.09 -7.85 -5.66
CA GLN A 30 2.31 -8.52 -6.15
C GLN A 30 3.02 -9.37 -5.09
N HIS A 31 2.82 -9.09 -3.80
CA HIS A 31 3.25 -9.99 -2.71
C HIS A 31 2.30 -11.19 -2.51
N GLY A 32 1.22 -11.30 -3.29
CA GLY A 32 0.20 -12.33 -3.10
C GLY A 32 -0.66 -12.12 -1.86
N VAL A 33 -0.67 -10.89 -1.30
CA VAL A 33 -1.46 -10.54 -0.13
C VAL A 33 -2.80 -9.96 -0.60
N VAL A 34 -3.91 -10.57 -0.17
CA VAL A 34 -5.25 -10.04 -0.44
C VAL A 34 -5.44 -8.72 0.32
N THR A 35 -5.79 -7.66 -0.39
CA THR A 35 -5.96 -6.31 0.17
C THR A 35 -7.42 -5.87 0.19
N ILE A 36 -7.84 -5.17 1.25
CA ILE A 36 -9.22 -4.72 1.48
C ILE A 36 -9.25 -3.22 1.86
N PRO A 37 -9.05 -2.31 0.90
CA PRO A 37 -8.98 -0.88 1.19
C PRO A 37 -10.33 -0.32 1.66
N LYS A 38 -10.37 0.23 2.87
CA LYS A 38 -11.56 0.90 3.42
C LYS A 38 -11.80 2.26 2.74
N THR A 39 -13.00 2.48 2.21
CA THR A 39 -13.47 3.80 1.75
C THR A 39 -15.00 3.88 1.76
N THR A 40 -15.54 5.07 1.98
CA THR A 40 -16.97 5.41 1.75
C THR A 40 -17.17 6.35 0.56
N LYS A 41 -16.07 6.83 -0.05
CA LYS A 41 -16.09 7.77 -1.18
C LYS A 41 -15.99 6.99 -2.49
N GLU A 42 -16.97 7.19 -3.37
CA GLU A 42 -17.07 6.49 -4.66
C GLU A 42 -15.83 6.68 -5.54
N HIS A 43 -15.34 7.92 -5.70
CA HIS A 43 -14.14 8.17 -6.50
C HIS A 43 -12.91 7.41 -5.98
N ARG A 44 -12.79 7.22 -4.66
CA ARG A 44 -11.70 6.43 -4.06
C ARG A 44 -11.87 4.95 -4.29
N MET A 45 -13.11 4.45 -4.31
CA MET A 45 -13.38 3.04 -4.63
C MET A 45 -12.92 2.71 -6.05
N ILE A 46 -13.28 3.57 -7.01
CA ILE A 46 -12.85 3.44 -8.41
C ILE A 46 -11.32 3.57 -8.52
N GLU A 47 -10.73 4.58 -7.88
CA GLU A 47 -9.27 4.80 -7.88
C GLU A 47 -8.52 3.59 -7.32
N ASN A 48 -8.95 3.06 -6.17
CA ASN A 48 -8.33 1.91 -5.49
C ASN A 48 -8.44 0.63 -6.32
N ALA A 49 -9.47 0.47 -7.14
CA ALA A 49 -9.63 -0.67 -8.04
C ALA A 49 -8.78 -0.55 -9.34
N SER A 50 -8.35 0.66 -9.71
CA SER A 50 -7.54 0.93 -10.91
C SER A 50 -6.04 0.65 -10.68
N ILE A 51 -5.73 -0.62 -10.37
CA ILE A 51 -4.38 -1.11 -10.03
C ILE A 51 -3.89 -2.28 -10.89
N PHE A 52 -4.64 -2.63 -11.94
CA PHE A 52 -4.36 -3.79 -12.80
C PHE A 52 -3.69 -3.41 -14.13
N ASP A 53 -3.62 -2.12 -14.44
CA ASP A 53 -3.07 -1.58 -15.69
C ASP A 53 -1.58 -1.21 -15.59
N PHE A 54 -0.92 -1.53 -14.47
CA PHE A 54 0.52 -1.36 -14.29
C PHE A 54 1.07 -2.43 -13.33
N SER A 55 2.40 -2.54 -13.31
CA SER A 55 3.14 -3.39 -12.37
C SER A 55 4.39 -2.68 -11.86
N LEU A 56 4.69 -2.89 -10.59
CA LEU A 56 5.95 -2.47 -9.98
C LEU A 56 7.05 -3.44 -10.40
N THR A 57 8.20 -2.88 -10.74
CA THR A 57 9.43 -3.64 -10.99
C THR A 57 9.98 -4.25 -9.69
N GLU A 58 10.85 -5.25 -9.80
CA GLU A 58 11.49 -5.87 -8.64
C GLU A 58 12.24 -4.84 -7.78
N GLU A 59 12.96 -3.91 -8.41
CA GLU A 59 13.70 -2.85 -7.71
C GLU A 59 12.77 -1.92 -6.90
N GLU A 60 11.61 -1.57 -7.45
CA GLU A 60 10.61 -0.75 -6.77
C GLU A 60 9.95 -1.50 -5.62
N MET A 61 9.64 -2.79 -5.83
CA MET A 61 9.13 -3.68 -4.79
C MET A 61 10.10 -3.75 -3.61
N GLU A 62 11.39 -3.97 -3.87
CA GLU A 62 12.43 -3.97 -2.84
C GLU A 62 12.56 -2.62 -2.14
N ARG A 63 12.50 -1.51 -2.90
CA ARG A 63 12.59 -0.16 -2.34
C ARG A 63 11.44 0.12 -1.38
N ILE A 64 10.24 -0.38 -1.67
CA ILE A 64 9.09 -0.31 -0.76
C ILE A 64 9.31 -1.22 0.46
N ASN A 65 9.82 -2.44 0.27
CA ASN A 65 10.09 -3.38 1.35
C ASN A 65 11.05 -2.81 2.40
N ARG A 66 12.07 -2.07 1.96
CA ARG A 66 13.05 -1.37 2.82
C ARG A 66 12.43 -0.29 3.71
N LEU A 67 11.18 0.12 3.48
CA LEU A 67 10.47 1.05 4.35
C LEU A 67 9.90 0.39 5.61
N ASN A 68 9.91 -0.94 5.73
CA ASN A 68 9.39 -1.62 6.90
C ASN A 68 10.13 -1.20 8.19
N LYS A 69 9.36 -0.82 9.22
CA LYS A 69 9.89 -0.45 10.55
C LYS A 69 9.41 -1.38 11.67
N ASN A 70 8.72 -2.47 11.32
CA ASN A 70 8.02 -3.32 12.29
C ASN A 70 7.01 -2.56 13.18
N GLU A 71 6.53 -1.41 12.69
CA GLU A 71 5.49 -0.62 13.35
C GLU A 71 4.09 -1.19 13.04
N ARG A 72 3.24 -1.22 14.07
CA ARG A 72 1.81 -1.56 14.00
C ARG A 72 0.98 -0.31 14.24
N VAL A 73 -0.11 -0.16 13.48
CA VAL A 73 -1.10 0.92 13.68
C VAL A 73 -2.29 0.43 14.51
N GLY A 74 -2.63 -0.85 14.36
CA GLY A 74 -3.60 -1.52 15.20
C GLY A 74 -2.99 -1.95 16.54
N PRO A 75 -3.84 -2.40 17.46
CA PRO A 75 -3.41 -3.00 18.72
C PRO A 75 -2.49 -4.21 18.53
N ASP A 76 -1.73 -4.52 19.56
CA ASP A 76 -0.97 -5.76 19.64
C ASP A 76 -1.93 -6.94 19.85
N PRO A 77 -1.95 -7.95 18.95
CA PRO A 77 -2.80 -9.13 19.14
C PRO A 77 -2.54 -9.89 20.45
N ASP A 78 -1.33 -9.84 20.99
CA ASP A 78 -0.96 -10.55 22.23
C ASP A 78 -1.32 -9.75 23.49
N HIS A 79 -1.57 -8.44 23.34
CA HIS A 79 -1.88 -7.50 24.42
C HIS A 79 -3.07 -6.61 24.02
N PHE A 80 -4.22 -7.25 23.78
CA PHE A 80 -5.47 -6.56 23.46
C PHE A 80 -6.51 -6.71 24.56
N ASP A 81 -6.68 -5.65 25.35
CA ASP A 81 -7.69 -5.55 26.39
C ASP A 81 -8.91 -4.78 25.86
N PHE A 82 -10.10 -5.37 25.97
CA PHE A 82 -11.38 -4.82 25.50
C PHE A 82 -12.20 -4.15 26.61
#